data_AF-A0A1X7V243-F1
#
_entry.id   AF-A0A1X7V243-F1
#
_cell.length_a   1.000
_cell.length_b   1.000
_cell.length_c   1.000
_cell.angle_alpha   90.00
_cell.angle_beta   90.00
_cell.angle_gamma   90.00
#
_symmetry.space_group_name_H-M   'P 1'
#
loop_
_entity.id
_entity.type
_entity.pdbx_description
1 polymer ?
#
loop_
_entity_poly.entity_id
_entity_poly.type
_entity_poly.pdbx_seq_one_letter_code
_entity_poly.pdbx_strand_id
1 'polypeptide(L)'
;MAEGGESAIDVFGKVLTKLSKILGREPPFTIVTAELNAKGLIADGQLSAVKRQGLTNDQRGNEVAEKLKEKIGDSDNPNECVLKICDVFESDTVDYPTLKGYGAKMRKSISIKKPTPKKFSGDDEPDGPQGGYMYILDKAKQHKWTILTFLILIMAVAFGVYQLSLSTTDGTPATSKEPTTLPSIPPQPTATQTNPNEQSLSRGDTNEVLKVLNEAMFGPVEWRSLGLSLGLYIQTLDVIGRTNGDSNDYLEQTVKKWLQKKDKVTGTTWDDLIRAVKSTGENAAAEKIRDIVKKH
;
A
#
# COMPACT_ATOMS: atom_id res chain seq x y z
N MET A 1 42.23 -7.95 14.64
CA MET A 1 40.94 -7.41 15.11
C MET A 1 40.02 -7.42 13.89
N ALA A 2 39.10 -8.38 13.83
CA ALA A 2 38.22 -8.55 12.68
C ALA A 2 37.09 -7.52 12.77
N GLU A 3 36.94 -6.67 11.77
CA GLU A 3 35.75 -5.84 11.60
C GLU A 3 34.53 -6.76 11.53
N GLY A 4 33.73 -6.75 12.61
CA GLY A 4 32.52 -7.56 12.76
C GLY A 4 31.46 -7.08 11.78
N GLY A 5 31.46 -7.64 10.57
CA GLY A 5 30.42 -7.35 9.58
C GLY A 5 29.08 -7.95 10.00
N GLU A 6 28.00 -7.17 9.95
CA GLU A 6 26.63 -7.57 10.32
C GLU A 6 26.21 -8.93 9.79
N SER A 7 25.69 -9.77 10.69
CA SER A 7 25.16 -11.09 10.37
C SER A 7 23.77 -10.99 9.71
N ALA A 8 23.30 -12.07 9.09
CA ALA A 8 21.97 -12.10 8.46
C ALA A 8 20.85 -11.80 9.48
N ILE A 9 21.03 -12.25 10.72
CA ILE A 9 20.10 -11.98 11.81
C ILE A 9 20.13 -10.51 12.24
N ASP A 10 21.27 -9.83 12.18
CA ASP A 10 21.36 -8.38 12.43
C ASP A 10 20.67 -7.58 11.33
N VAL A 11 20.88 -7.98 10.07
CA VAL A 11 20.23 -7.37 8.89
C VAL A 11 18.70 -7.48 9.00
N PHE A 12 18.20 -8.65 9.37
CA PHE A 12 16.77 -8.88 9.59
C PHE A 12 16.26 -8.13 10.84
N GLY A 13 17.03 -8.14 11.93
CA GLY A 13 16.70 -7.46 13.19
C GLY A 13 16.43 -5.96 13.01
N LYS A 14 17.17 -5.29 12.12
CA LYS A 14 16.97 -3.86 11.81
C LYS A 14 15.62 -3.51 11.20
N VAL A 15 14.97 -4.46 10.52
CA VAL A 15 13.65 -4.25 9.90
C VAL A 15 12.51 -4.85 10.71
N LEU A 16 12.82 -5.70 11.69
CA LEU A 16 11.90 -6.52 12.47
C LEU A 16 10.74 -5.74 13.11
N THR A 17 11.04 -4.62 13.78
CA THR A 17 10.04 -3.81 14.50
C THR A 17 9.05 -3.10 13.58
N LYS A 18 9.47 -2.75 12.36
CA LYS A 18 8.59 -2.16 11.35
C LYS A 18 7.83 -3.24 10.60
N LEU A 19 8.50 -4.37 10.36
CA LEU A 19 7.94 -5.53 9.69
C LEU A 19 6.79 -6.15 10.49
N SER A 20 6.94 -6.31 11.81
CA SER A 20 5.89 -6.87 12.68
C SER A 20 4.59 -6.09 12.58
N LYS A 21 4.64 -4.75 12.63
CA LYS A 21 3.45 -3.89 12.49
C LYS A 21 2.69 -4.09 11.16
N ILE A 22 3.40 -4.44 10.09
CA ILE A 22 2.83 -4.66 8.76
C ILE A 22 2.29 -6.09 8.65
N LEU A 23 3.10 -7.08 9.00
CA LEU A 23 2.77 -8.49 8.88
C LEU A 23 1.56 -8.89 9.71
N GLY A 24 1.25 -8.16 10.78
CA GLY A 24 0.12 -8.45 11.65
C GLY A 24 -1.26 -8.00 11.14
N ARG A 25 -1.30 -7.15 10.10
CA ARG A 25 -2.52 -6.54 9.57
C ARG A 25 -3.01 -7.30 8.34
N GLU A 26 -4.32 -7.36 8.14
CA GLU A 26 -4.89 -7.78 6.85
C GLU A 26 -4.83 -6.64 5.83
N PRO A 27 -4.63 -6.91 4.53
CA PRO A 27 -4.36 -8.22 3.91
C PRO A 27 -2.94 -8.85 4.05
N PRO A 28 -1.85 -8.11 4.41
CA PRO A 28 -0.49 -8.66 4.43
C PRO A 28 -0.35 -9.96 5.21
N PHE A 29 -0.99 -10.07 6.37
CA PHE A 29 -0.90 -11.25 7.20
C PHE A 29 -1.30 -12.50 6.42
N THR A 30 -2.48 -12.53 5.82
CA THR A 30 -2.98 -13.72 5.11
C THR A 30 -2.10 -14.07 3.92
N ILE A 31 -1.76 -13.08 3.10
CA ILE A 31 -0.98 -13.29 1.87
C ILE A 31 0.44 -13.73 2.20
N VAL A 32 1.14 -12.98 3.05
CA VAL A 32 2.55 -13.24 3.37
C VAL A 32 2.69 -14.53 4.16
N THR A 33 1.81 -14.83 5.11
CA THR A 33 1.92 -16.09 5.86
C THR A 33 1.66 -17.32 4.98
N ALA A 34 0.78 -17.23 3.97
CA ALA A 34 0.59 -18.29 2.97
C ALA A 34 1.85 -18.50 2.12
N GLU A 35 2.47 -17.42 1.64
CA GLU A 35 3.72 -17.49 0.86
C GLU A 35 4.93 -17.96 1.68
N LEU A 36 5.03 -17.54 2.95
CA LEU A 36 6.05 -18.00 3.89
C LEU A 36 5.92 -19.51 4.15
N ASN A 37 4.70 -20.02 4.24
CA ASN A 37 4.44 -21.46 4.31
C ASN A 37 4.87 -22.15 3.01
N ALA A 38 4.44 -21.65 1.86
CA ALA A 38 4.75 -22.24 0.56
C ALA A 38 6.26 -22.34 0.31
N LYS A 39 7.07 -21.41 0.85
CA LYS A 39 8.54 -21.45 0.79
C LYS A 39 9.20 -22.23 1.94
N GLY A 40 8.44 -22.87 2.82
CA GLY A 40 8.96 -23.66 3.94
C GLY A 40 9.65 -22.83 5.02
N LEU A 41 9.36 -21.53 5.11
CA LEU A 41 9.94 -20.63 6.11
C LEU A 41 9.21 -20.73 7.45
N ILE A 42 7.89 -20.84 7.43
CA ILE A 42 7.07 -21.06 8.63
C ILE A 42 6.07 -22.17 8.35
N ALA A 43 6.03 -23.20 9.20
CA ALA A 43 5.10 -24.31 9.05
C ALA A 43 3.66 -23.90 9.42
N ASP A 44 2.66 -24.51 8.77
CA ASP A 44 1.24 -24.26 9.07
C ASP A 44 0.86 -24.53 10.52
N GLY A 45 1.49 -25.53 11.15
CA GLY A 45 1.30 -25.78 12.58
C GLY A 45 1.65 -24.56 13.45
N GLN A 46 2.72 -23.85 13.10
CA GLN A 46 3.12 -22.63 13.81
C GLN A 46 2.23 -21.44 13.46
N LEU A 47 1.81 -21.32 12.19
CA LEU A 47 0.86 -20.28 11.77
C LEU A 47 -0.54 -20.47 12.37
N SER A 48 -0.95 -21.70 12.65
CA SER A 48 -2.29 -22.00 13.19
C SER A 48 -2.53 -21.37 14.56
N ALA A 49 -1.49 -21.26 15.39
CA ALA A 49 -1.57 -20.59 16.68
C ALA A 49 -1.75 -19.06 16.51
N VAL A 50 -1.08 -18.48 15.52
CA VAL A 50 -1.12 -17.05 15.20
C VAL A 50 -2.42 -16.66 14.47
N LYS A 51 -3.05 -17.61 13.76
CA LYS A 51 -4.32 -17.43 13.04
C LYS A 51 -5.56 -17.50 13.96
N ARG A 52 -5.42 -17.82 15.26
CA ARG A 52 -6.55 -17.91 16.20
C ARG A 52 -7.19 -16.53 16.45
N GLN A 53 -8.51 -16.51 16.62
CA GLN A 53 -9.24 -15.32 17.06
C GLN A 53 -8.79 -14.92 18.47
N GLY A 54 -8.54 -13.62 18.69
CA GLY A 54 -8.20 -13.05 20.00
C GLY A 54 -6.81 -12.39 20.10
N LEU A 55 -5.94 -12.56 19.09
CA LEU A 55 -4.67 -11.83 18.99
C LEU A 55 -4.87 -10.47 18.31
N THR A 56 -4.26 -9.43 18.86
CA THR A 56 -4.19 -8.12 18.21
C THR A 56 -3.30 -8.18 16.97
N ASN A 57 -3.46 -7.22 16.06
CA ASN A 57 -2.59 -7.12 14.87
C ASN A 57 -1.11 -7.09 15.25
N ASP A 58 -0.74 -6.32 16.28
CA ASP A 58 0.65 -6.24 16.71
C ASP A 58 1.18 -7.57 17.25
N GLN A 59 0.36 -8.32 18.00
CA GLN A 59 0.74 -9.65 18.49
C GLN A 59 0.94 -10.64 17.33
N ARG A 60 0.01 -10.66 16.37
CA ARG A 60 0.12 -11.53 15.18
C ARG A 60 1.39 -11.27 14.40
N GLY A 61 1.68 -10.00 14.17
CA GLY A 61 2.85 -9.57 13.43
C GLY A 61 4.16 -9.85 14.16
N ASN A 62 4.18 -9.68 15.48
CA ASN A 62 5.34 -9.98 16.31
C ASN A 62 5.67 -11.47 16.32
N GLU A 63 4.65 -12.33 16.42
CA GLU A 63 4.82 -13.78 16.34
C GLU A 63 5.42 -14.23 15.02
N VAL A 64 4.89 -13.75 13.88
CA VAL A 64 5.45 -14.07 12.55
C VAL A 64 6.90 -13.60 12.46
N ALA A 65 7.20 -12.39 12.94
CA ALA A 65 8.53 -11.81 12.90
C ALA A 65 9.55 -12.59 13.76
N GLU A 66 9.21 -12.97 14.98
CA GLU A 66 10.09 -13.78 15.85
C GLU A 66 10.29 -15.19 15.28
N LYS A 67 9.26 -15.82 14.71
CA LYS A 67 9.39 -17.13 14.05
C LYS A 67 10.35 -17.10 12.85
N LEU A 68 10.31 -16.03 12.06
CA LEU A 68 11.28 -15.83 10.98
C LEU A 68 12.70 -15.63 11.52
N LYS A 69 12.85 -14.90 12.62
CA LYS A 69 14.14 -14.64 13.26
C LYS A 69 14.75 -15.94 13.83
N GLU A 70 13.96 -16.74 14.54
CA GLU A 70 14.33 -18.09 14.99
C GLU A 70 14.79 -18.94 13.79
N LYS A 71 13.98 -18.98 12.72
CA LYS A 71 14.31 -19.74 11.50
C LYS A 71 15.63 -19.31 10.84
N ILE A 72 15.96 -18.02 10.87
CA ILE A 72 17.24 -17.51 10.35
C ILE A 72 18.39 -17.91 11.29
N GLY A 73 18.19 -17.81 12.60
CA GLY A 73 19.20 -18.14 13.62
C GLY A 73 19.55 -19.63 13.64
N ASP A 74 18.56 -20.50 13.45
CA ASP A 74 18.71 -21.96 13.46
C ASP A 74 19.13 -22.53 12.10
N SER A 75 19.31 -21.69 11.07
CA SER A 75 19.67 -22.14 9.73
C SER A 75 21.18 -22.34 9.58
N ASP A 76 21.57 -23.45 8.96
CA ASP A 76 22.95 -23.66 8.48
C ASP A 76 23.37 -22.61 7.42
N ASN A 77 22.40 -21.97 6.76
CA ASN A 77 22.62 -20.89 5.79
C ASN A 77 21.64 -19.71 6.02
N PRO A 78 21.94 -18.84 6.99
CA PRO A 78 21.07 -17.71 7.35
C PRO A 78 20.83 -16.73 6.19
N ASN A 79 21.82 -16.57 5.30
CA ASN A 79 21.69 -15.71 4.12
C ASN A 79 20.66 -16.26 3.13
N GLU A 80 20.62 -17.57 2.92
CA GLU A 80 19.62 -18.20 2.06
C GLU A 80 18.21 -18.06 2.65
N CYS A 81 18.05 -18.20 3.97
CA CYS A 81 16.78 -17.93 4.65
C CYS A 81 16.30 -16.50 4.42
N VAL A 82 17.17 -15.50 4.61
CA VAL A 82 16.79 -14.11 4.36
C VAL A 82 16.51 -13.86 2.88
N LEU A 83 17.22 -14.48 1.94
CA LEU A 83 16.92 -14.37 0.51
C LEU A 83 15.53 -14.95 0.17
N LYS A 84 15.15 -16.10 0.75
CA LYS A 84 13.81 -16.65 0.59
C LYS A 84 12.74 -15.72 1.16
N ILE A 85 13.01 -15.06 2.29
CA ILE A 85 12.12 -14.03 2.85
C ILE A 85 12.00 -12.84 1.88
N CYS A 86 13.12 -12.40 1.29
CA CYS A 86 13.11 -11.35 0.26
C CYS A 86 12.27 -11.77 -0.95
N ASP A 87 12.39 -13.01 -1.42
CA ASP A 87 11.58 -13.55 -2.52
C ASP A 87 10.08 -13.53 -2.19
N VAL A 88 9.69 -13.80 -0.94
CA VAL A 88 8.28 -13.66 -0.52
C VAL A 88 7.85 -12.20 -0.57
N PHE A 89 8.64 -11.30 0.02
CA PHE A 89 8.27 -9.88 0.09
C PHE A 89 8.22 -9.21 -1.27
N GLU A 90 9.09 -9.63 -2.19
CA GLU A 90 9.19 -9.12 -3.56
C GLU A 90 8.21 -9.79 -4.52
N SER A 91 7.50 -10.84 -4.09
CA SER A 91 6.53 -11.58 -4.91
C SER A 91 5.47 -10.67 -5.52
N ASP A 92 5.02 -11.01 -6.73
CA ASP A 92 3.93 -10.31 -7.40
C ASP A 92 2.58 -10.50 -6.67
N THR A 93 2.46 -11.56 -5.87
CA THR A 93 1.29 -11.80 -5.01
C THR A 93 1.25 -10.86 -3.80
N VAL A 94 2.39 -10.29 -3.40
CA VAL A 94 2.52 -9.34 -2.31
C VAL A 94 2.53 -7.92 -2.89
N ASP A 95 1.35 -7.36 -3.14
CA ASP A 95 1.19 -5.95 -3.59
C ASP A 95 1.37 -4.96 -2.43
N TYR A 96 2.54 -4.99 -1.80
CA TYR A 96 2.92 -4.13 -0.69
C TYR A 96 4.31 -3.52 -0.94
N PRO A 97 4.38 -2.32 -1.53
CA PRO A 97 5.63 -1.67 -1.91
C PRO A 97 6.63 -1.50 -0.76
N THR A 98 6.13 -1.31 0.47
CA THR A 98 6.97 -1.22 1.67
C THR A 98 7.66 -2.56 1.99
N LEU A 99 6.96 -3.69 1.86
CA LEU A 99 7.54 -5.02 1.98
C LEU A 99 8.55 -5.29 0.87
N LYS A 100 8.21 -4.96 -0.39
CA LYS A 100 9.15 -5.05 -1.52
C LYS A 100 10.41 -4.23 -1.27
N GLY A 101 10.27 -3.02 -0.72
CA GLY A 101 11.38 -2.15 -0.32
C GLY A 101 12.25 -2.76 0.78
N TYR A 102 11.65 -3.39 1.79
CA TYR A 102 12.40 -4.13 2.81
C TYR A 102 13.13 -5.34 2.22
N GLY A 103 12.48 -6.12 1.36
CA GLY A 103 13.10 -7.23 0.62
C GLY A 103 14.33 -6.77 -0.16
N ALA A 104 14.17 -5.74 -0.99
CA ALA A 104 15.27 -5.21 -1.80
C ALA A 104 16.42 -4.68 -0.94
N LYS A 105 16.11 -4.01 0.18
CA LYS A 105 17.11 -3.51 1.13
C LYS A 105 17.88 -4.66 1.79
N MET A 106 17.18 -5.68 2.31
CA MET A 106 17.81 -6.84 2.92
C MET A 106 18.65 -7.63 1.91
N ARG A 107 18.13 -7.85 0.70
CA ARG A 107 18.84 -8.51 -0.41
C ARG A 107 20.13 -7.77 -0.74
N LYS A 108 20.09 -6.43 -0.84
CA LYS A 108 21.28 -5.61 -1.08
C LYS A 108 22.32 -5.76 0.03
N SER A 109 21.90 -5.71 1.29
CA SER A 109 22.80 -5.88 2.45
C SER A 109 23.49 -7.24 2.45
N ILE A 110 22.83 -8.30 1.97
CA ILE A 110 23.41 -9.65 1.87
C ILE A 110 24.29 -9.80 0.62
N SER A 111 23.90 -9.21 -0.52
CA SER A 111 24.63 -9.36 -1.79
C SER A 111 26.00 -8.68 -1.80
N ILE A 112 26.16 -7.58 -1.04
CA ILE A 112 27.45 -6.89 -0.83
C ILE A 112 28.49 -7.83 -0.18
N LYS A 113 28.05 -8.95 0.42
CA LYS A 113 28.88 -9.87 1.19
C LYS A 113 29.25 -11.18 0.48
N LYS A 114 29.00 -11.36 -0.84
CA LYS A 114 29.55 -12.54 -1.56
C LYS A 114 31.05 -12.63 -1.24
N PRO A 115 31.55 -13.75 -0.68
CA PRO A 115 32.94 -13.82 -0.28
C PRO A 115 33.77 -13.65 -1.55
N THR A 116 34.62 -12.62 -1.58
CA THR A 116 35.79 -12.61 -2.45
C THR A 116 36.50 -13.94 -2.25
N PRO A 117 36.82 -14.68 -3.33
CA PRO A 117 37.59 -15.91 -3.18
C PRO A 117 38.85 -15.55 -2.40
N LYS A 118 39.07 -16.23 -1.26
CA LYS A 118 40.34 -16.15 -0.55
C LYS A 118 41.41 -16.44 -1.60
N LYS A 119 42.27 -15.46 -1.90
CA LYS A 119 43.56 -15.77 -2.49
C LYS A 119 44.24 -16.68 -1.48
N PHE A 120 44.28 -17.97 -1.79
CA PHE A 120 45.18 -18.89 -1.13
C PHE A 120 46.58 -18.41 -1.53
N SER A 121 47.23 -17.67 -0.64
CA SER A 121 48.68 -17.58 -0.68
C SER A 121 49.18 -19.01 -0.50
N GLY A 122 50.08 -19.44 -1.40
CA GLY A 122 50.87 -20.66 -1.22
C GLY A 122 51.40 -20.72 0.23
N ASP A 123 51.53 -21.88 0.82
CA ASP A 123 52.24 -23.01 0.24
C ASP A 123 51.60 -24.30 0.75
N ASP A 124 51.21 -25.18 -0.17
CA ASP A 124 51.17 -26.64 -0.02
C ASP A 124 50.46 -27.22 -1.27
N GLU A 125 51.25 -27.87 -2.10
CA GLU A 125 50.87 -28.59 -3.31
C GLU A 125 50.00 -29.81 -2.97
N PRO A 126 48.94 -30.08 -3.75
CA PRO A 126 48.81 -31.45 -4.22
C PRO A 126 48.42 -31.55 -5.70
N ASP A 127 49.12 -32.48 -6.36
CA ASP A 127 48.89 -33.03 -7.69
C ASP A 127 47.42 -33.41 -7.97
N GLY A 128 46.89 -33.04 -9.15
CA GLY A 128 45.69 -33.68 -9.72
C GLY A 128 44.85 -32.78 -10.64
N PRO A 129 44.25 -33.33 -11.72
CA PRO A 129 44.04 -32.60 -12.96
C PRO A 129 42.90 -31.58 -12.93
N GLN A 130 43.22 -30.44 -13.52
CA GLN A 130 42.39 -29.25 -13.69
C GLN A 130 41.19 -29.47 -14.60
N GLY A 131 40.12 -28.72 -14.29
CA GLY A 131 39.39 -27.96 -15.30
C GLY A 131 38.34 -28.72 -16.10
N GLY A 132 37.09 -28.75 -15.61
CA GLY A 132 36.01 -29.36 -16.39
C GLY A 132 34.57 -29.00 -16.02
N TYR A 133 34.28 -28.07 -15.11
CA TYR A 133 32.88 -27.80 -14.73
C TYR A 133 32.63 -26.32 -14.41
N MET A 134 32.78 -25.44 -15.39
CA MET A 134 32.34 -24.04 -15.25
C MET A 134 32.01 -23.37 -16.59
N TYR A 135 31.35 -24.10 -17.51
CA TYR A 135 30.88 -23.49 -18.77
C TYR A 135 29.51 -23.96 -19.28
N ILE A 136 28.71 -24.66 -18.45
CA ILE A 136 27.39 -25.16 -18.89
C ILE A 136 26.21 -24.48 -18.17
N LEU A 137 26.43 -23.73 -17.08
CA LEU A 137 25.33 -23.18 -16.27
C LEU A 137 24.90 -21.73 -16.58
N ASP A 138 25.50 -21.07 -17.57
CA ASP A 138 25.14 -19.67 -17.90
C ASP A 138 24.32 -19.50 -19.19
N LYS A 139 24.47 -20.42 -20.16
CA LYS A 139 23.79 -20.30 -21.47
C LYS A 139 22.26 -20.49 -21.39
N ALA A 140 21.78 -21.26 -20.40
CA ALA A 140 20.35 -21.51 -20.21
C ALA A 140 19.59 -20.34 -19.56
N LYS A 141 20.29 -19.38 -18.93
CA LYS A 141 19.68 -18.22 -18.28
C LYS A 141 19.57 -17.03 -19.23
N GLN A 142 20.56 -16.82 -20.10
CA GLN A 142 20.54 -15.78 -21.14
C GLN A 142 19.36 -15.93 -22.12
N HIS A 143 19.11 -17.14 -22.63
CA HIS A 143 18.01 -17.37 -23.58
C HIS A 143 16.60 -17.10 -23.00
N LYS A 144 16.39 -17.25 -21.69
CA LYS A 144 15.08 -17.02 -21.05
C LYS A 144 14.75 -15.53 -20.90
N TRP A 145 15.76 -14.70 -20.60
CA TRP A 145 15.59 -13.25 -20.51
C TRP A 145 15.43 -12.59 -21.88
N THR A 146 16.08 -13.09 -22.93
CA THR A 146 15.90 -12.60 -24.30
C THR A 146 14.53 -12.95 -24.90
N ILE A 147 13.95 -14.11 -24.55
CA ILE A 147 12.61 -14.49 -25.01
C ILE A 147 11.53 -13.65 -24.29
N LEU A 148 11.67 -13.41 -22.99
CA LEU A 148 10.72 -12.60 -22.21
C LEU A 148 10.68 -11.14 -22.69
N THR A 149 11.84 -10.57 -23.00
CA THR A 149 11.93 -9.20 -23.55
C THR A 149 11.31 -9.10 -24.94
N PHE A 150 11.50 -10.10 -25.81
CA PHE A 150 10.84 -10.15 -27.12
C PHE A 150 9.31 -10.27 -27.02
N LEU A 151 8.80 -11.09 -26.09
CA LEU A 151 7.36 -11.23 -25.86
C LEU A 151 6.72 -9.92 -25.35
N ILE A 152 7.39 -9.22 -24.44
CA ILE A 152 6.92 -7.91 -23.93
C ILE A 152 6.84 -6.87 -25.07
N LEU A 153 7.83 -6.88 -25.97
CA LEU A 153 7.86 -5.94 -27.10
C LEU A 153 6.75 -6.23 -28.13
N ILE A 154 6.46 -7.51 -28.40
CA ILE A 154 5.34 -7.92 -29.27
C ILE A 154 4.00 -7.51 -28.66
N MET A 155 3.82 -7.69 -27.35
CA MET A 155 2.60 -7.29 -26.64
C MET A 155 2.39 -5.78 -26.61
N ALA A 156 3.47 -4.98 -26.51
CA ALA A 156 3.38 -3.52 -26.59
C ALA A 156 2.96 -3.01 -27.98
N VAL A 157 3.46 -3.64 -29.05
CA VAL A 157 3.05 -3.32 -30.43
C VAL A 157 1.59 -3.71 -30.67
N ALA A 158 1.17 -4.89 -30.21
CA ALA A 158 -0.23 -5.34 -30.30
C ALA A 158 -1.18 -4.40 -29.52
N PHE A 159 -0.78 -3.97 -28.32
CA PHE A 159 -1.55 -3.02 -27.51
C PHE A 159 -1.64 -1.62 -28.16
N GLY A 160 -0.57 -1.15 -28.81
CA GLY A 160 -0.58 0.11 -29.56
C GLY A 160 -1.52 0.09 -30.77
N VAL A 161 -1.54 -1.02 -31.53
CA VAL A 161 -2.47 -1.21 -32.65
C VAL A 161 -3.92 -1.34 -32.14
N TYR A 162 -4.13 -2.00 -31.00
CA TYR A 162 -5.46 -2.14 -30.39
C TYR A 162 -6.03 -0.79 -29.91
N GLN A 163 -5.21 0.09 -29.33
CA GLN A 163 -5.64 1.43 -28.90
C GLN A 163 -5.93 2.37 -30.09
N LEU A 164 -5.22 2.21 -31.21
CA LEU A 164 -5.47 3.00 -32.41
C LEU A 164 -6.78 2.60 -33.11
N SER A 165 -7.18 1.32 -33.04
CA SER A 165 -8.46 0.82 -33.58
C SER A 165 -9.70 1.28 -32.81
N LEU A 166 -9.57 1.73 -31.55
CA LEU A 166 -10.71 2.22 -30.76
C LEU A 166 -11.02 3.71 -30.97
N SER A 167 -10.21 4.42 -31.76
CA SER A 167 -10.29 5.89 -31.90
C SER A 167 -10.98 6.36 -33.18
N THR A 168 -11.55 5.45 -34.00
CA THR A 168 -12.14 5.82 -35.30
C THR A 168 -13.54 5.24 -35.48
N THR A 169 -14.56 5.89 -34.92
CA THR A 169 -15.90 5.92 -35.54
C THR A 169 -16.58 7.25 -35.26
N ASP A 170 -16.55 8.12 -36.26
CA ASP A 170 -17.33 9.34 -36.39
C ASP A 170 -18.83 9.06 -36.64
N GLY A 171 -19.68 10.01 -36.23
CA GLY A 171 -21.11 10.12 -36.60
C GLY A 171 -21.89 10.98 -35.58
N THR A 172 -21.74 12.31 -35.59
CA THR A 172 -22.54 13.34 -36.32
C THR A 172 -23.95 13.61 -35.72
N PRO A 173 -24.44 14.88 -35.67
CA PRO A 173 -25.32 15.39 -34.62
C PRO A 173 -26.78 15.59 -35.05
N ALA A 174 -27.68 15.78 -34.08
CA ALA A 174 -29.02 16.32 -34.32
C ALA A 174 -29.39 17.39 -33.27
N THR A 175 -29.77 18.54 -33.82
CA THR A 175 -30.14 19.83 -33.24
C THR A 175 -31.62 19.88 -32.81
N SER A 176 -32.00 20.96 -32.11
CA SER A 176 -33.35 21.60 -32.00
C SER A 176 -34.22 21.25 -30.77
N LYS A 177 -34.91 22.17 -30.07
CA LYS A 177 -34.99 23.65 -30.03
C LYS A 177 -35.50 24.08 -28.64
N GLU A 178 -35.08 25.29 -28.25
CA GLU A 178 -35.70 26.15 -27.23
C GLU A 178 -37.12 26.60 -27.65
N PRO A 179 -37.94 27.13 -26.72
CA PRO A 179 -38.22 28.57 -26.83
C PRO A 179 -38.20 29.34 -25.50
N THR A 180 -37.56 30.50 -25.58
CA THR A 180 -37.51 31.61 -24.63
C THR A 180 -38.91 32.14 -24.29
N THR A 181 -39.17 32.47 -23.02
CA THR A 181 -39.93 33.70 -22.68
C THR A 181 -39.54 34.17 -21.26
N LEU A 182 -39.00 35.39 -21.18
CA LEU A 182 -38.86 36.24 -19.99
C LEU A 182 -39.60 37.56 -20.35
N PRO A 183 -40.20 38.29 -19.39
CA PRO A 183 -39.37 39.19 -18.58
C PRO A 183 -39.81 39.42 -17.11
N SER A 184 -38.84 39.92 -16.35
CA SER A 184 -38.95 40.81 -15.18
C SER A 184 -39.59 40.30 -13.88
N ILE A 185 -38.76 40.14 -12.84
CA ILE A 185 -38.65 41.06 -11.68
C ILE A 185 -37.36 40.67 -10.91
N PRO A 186 -36.49 41.61 -10.54
CA PRO A 186 -35.37 41.35 -9.64
C PRO A 186 -35.79 41.58 -8.17
N PRO A 187 -35.57 40.62 -7.25
CA PRO A 187 -35.38 40.94 -5.85
C PRO A 187 -33.88 41.03 -5.56
N GLN A 188 -33.46 42.27 -5.33
CA GLN A 188 -32.56 42.74 -4.27
C GLN A 188 -31.79 41.68 -3.45
N PRO A 189 -30.48 41.88 -3.17
CA PRO A 189 -29.67 40.95 -2.39
C PRO A 189 -30.15 40.89 -0.94
N THR A 190 -30.95 39.89 -0.61
CA THR A 190 -31.15 39.47 0.77
C THR A 190 -29.90 38.71 1.16
N ALA A 191 -29.07 39.31 2.02
CA ALA A 191 -28.04 38.59 2.75
C ALA A 191 -28.75 37.57 3.67
N THR A 192 -29.09 36.41 3.12
CA THR A 192 -29.48 35.25 3.90
C THR A 192 -28.26 34.91 4.75
N GLN A 193 -28.38 35.09 6.07
CA GLN A 193 -27.47 34.48 7.03
C GLN A 193 -27.60 32.97 6.84
N THR A 194 -26.82 32.44 5.91
CA THR A 194 -26.74 31.01 5.64
C THR A 194 -26.09 30.44 6.88
N ASN A 195 -26.79 29.54 7.56
CA ASN A 195 -26.21 28.80 8.68
C ASN A 195 -24.86 28.25 8.21
N PRO A 196 -23.73 28.59 8.86
CA PRO A 196 -22.40 28.17 8.39
C PRO A 196 -22.31 26.65 8.21
N ASN A 197 -23.14 25.89 8.94
CA ASN A 197 -23.19 24.44 8.83
C ASN A 197 -23.84 23.90 7.54
N GLU A 198 -24.69 24.70 6.88
CA GLU A 198 -25.38 24.36 5.63
C GLU A 198 -24.59 24.82 4.39
N GLN A 199 -23.46 25.49 4.58
CA GLN A 199 -22.60 25.92 3.49
C GLN A 199 -22.13 24.70 2.67
N SER A 200 -22.39 24.75 1.36
CA SER A 200 -21.93 23.73 0.42
C SER A 200 -20.42 23.82 0.24
N LEU A 201 -19.71 22.77 0.62
CA LEU A 201 -18.28 22.58 0.36
C LEU A 201 -18.05 22.08 -1.06
N SER A 202 -16.96 22.53 -1.64
CA SER A 202 -16.49 22.24 -2.99
C SER A 202 -15.20 21.41 -2.95
N ARG A 203 -14.73 20.94 -4.12
CA ARG A 203 -13.45 20.23 -4.24
C ARG A 203 -12.26 21.00 -3.65
N GLY A 204 -12.29 22.33 -3.69
CA GLY A 204 -11.22 23.20 -3.19
C GLY A 204 -11.06 23.19 -1.67
N ASP A 205 -12.10 22.78 -0.95
CA ASP A 205 -12.18 22.93 0.51
C ASP A 205 -11.57 21.75 1.29
N THR A 206 -10.81 20.89 0.60
CA THR A 206 -10.16 19.70 1.21
C THR A 206 -9.30 20.10 2.42
N ASN A 207 -8.47 21.14 2.28
CA ASN A 207 -7.56 21.58 3.35
C ASN A 207 -8.32 22.15 4.55
N GLU A 208 -9.42 22.86 4.31
CA GLU A 208 -10.23 23.43 5.38
C GLU A 208 -10.94 22.33 6.17
N VAL A 209 -11.52 21.35 5.47
CA VAL A 209 -12.13 20.18 6.12
C VAL A 209 -11.12 19.41 6.97
N LEU A 210 -9.90 19.18 6.45
CA LEU A 210 -8.85 18.47 7.19
C LEU A 210 -8.38 19.26 8.42
N LYS A 211 -8.23 20.59 8.29
CA LYS A 211 -7.89 21.48 9.41
C LYS A 211 -8.95 21.39 10.51
N VAL A 212 -10.23 21.49 10.15
CA VAL A 212 -11.35 21.40 11.11
C VAL A 212 -11.40 20.02 11.79
N LEU A 213 -11.20 18.92 11.05
CA LEU A 213 -11.13 17.58 11.62
C LEU A 213 -9.98 17.44 12.63
N ASN A 214 -8.80 18.00 12.31
CA ASN A 214 -7.65 17.98 13.19
C ASN A 214 -7.85 18.85 14.45
N GLU A 215 -8.38 20.06 14.32
CA GLU A 215 -8.73 20.92 15.45
C GLU A 215 -9.81 20.27 16.34
N ALA A 216 -10.74 19.54 15.73
CA ALA A 216 -11.74 18.74 16.42
C ALA A 216 -11.17 17.48 17.11
N MET A 217 -9.89 17.18 16.92
CA MET A 217 -9.21 15.96 17.40
C MET A 217 -9.82 14.67 16.86
N PHE A 218 -10.43 14.73 15.67
CA PHE A 218 -10.91 13.53 15.00
C PHE A 218 -9.73 12.63 14.61
N GLY A 219 -9.76 11.38 15.05
CA GLY A 219 -8.67 10.43 14.82
C GLY A 219 -8.57 10.02 13.34
N PRO A 220 -7.42 10.22 12.67
CA PRO A 220 -7.28 9.86 11.25
C PRO A 220 -7.41 8.36 11.00
N VAL A 221 -7.26 7.51 12.02
CA VAL A 221 -7.49 6.05 11.95
C VAL A 221 -8.93 5.69 11.57
N GLU A 222 -9.90 6.57 11.84
CA GLU A 222 -11.32 6.37 11.54
C GLU A 222 -11.72 6.75 10.10
N TRP A 223 -10.76 7.08 9.23
CA TRP A 223 -11.01 7.50 7.84
C TRP A 223 -11.97 6.56 7.09
N ARG A 224 -11.86 5.25 7.33
CA ARG A 224 -12.66 4.24 6.64
C ARG A 224 -14.11 4.24 7.12
N SER A 225 -14.32 4.30 8.43
CA SER A 225 -15.64 4.43 9.05
C SER A 225 -16.31 5.72 8.58
N LEU A 226 -15.56 6.83 8.62
CA LEU A 226 -16.02 8.13 8.14
C LEU A 226 -16.42 8.08 6.67
N GLY A 227 -15.59 7.50 5.81
CA GLY A 227 -15.85 7.41 4.37
C GLY A 227 -17.14 6.66 4.04
N LEU A 228 -17.44 5.56 4.75
CA LEU A 228 -18.70 4.83 4.58
C LEU A 228 -19.90 5.71 4.95
N SER A 229 -19.81 6.42 6.07
CA SER A 229 -20.86 7.31 6.54
C SER A 229 -21.07 8.54 5.67
N LEU A 230 -20.03 8.96 4.94
CA LEU A 230 -20.11 10.01 3.92
C LEU A 230 -20.71 9.50 2.59
N GLY A 231 -20.96 8.19 2.45
CA GLY A 231 -21.57 7.59 1.26
C GLY A 231 -20.58 7.06 0.22
N LEU A 232 -19.29 6.91 0.58
CA LEU A 232 -18.31 6.24 -0.27
C LEU A 232 -18.46 4.72 -0.17
N TYR A 233 -18.22 4.03 -1.27
CA TYR A 233 -18.27 2.58 -1.28
C TYR A 233 -17.01 1.93 -0.72
N ILE A 234 -17.17 0.71 -0.20
CA ILE A 234 -16.06 -0.12 0.28
C ILE A 234 -14.97 -0.23 -0.78
N GLN A 235 -15.31 -0.37 -2.07
CA GLN A 235 -14.32 -0.48 -3.14
C GLN A 235 -13.47 0.79 -3.28
N THR A 236 -14.10 1.97 -3.18
CA THR A 236 -13.38 3.26 -3.20
C THR A 236 -12.44 3.39 -2.01
N LEU A 237 -12.91 2.99 -0.83
CA LEU A 237 -12.12 3.02 0.40
C LEU A 237 -10.98 1.98 0.38
N ASP A 238 -11.20 0.80 -0.22
CA ASP A 238 -10.14 -0.19 -0.40
C ASP A 238 -9.05 0.32 -1.34
N VAL A 239 -9.43 1.04 -2.41
CA VAL A 239 -8.45 1.68 -3.28
C VAL A 239 -7.63 2.71 -2.50
N ILE A 240 -8.28 3.54 -1.67
CA ILE A 240 -7.57 4.50 -0.80
C ILE A 240 -6.60 3.77 0.14
N GLY A 241 -7.06 2.75 0.85
CA GLY A 241 -6.24 1.99 1.81
C GLY A 241 -5.15 1.14 1.18
N ARG A 242 -5.15 0.99 -0.16
CA ARG A 242 -4.10 0.35 -0.95
C ARG A 242 -3.05 1.33 -1.46
N THR A 243 -3.29 2.64 -1.38
CA THR A 243 -2.26 3.64 -1.70
C THR A 243 -1.16 3.66 -0.64
N ASN A 244 0.07 4.04 -1.01
CA ASN A 244 1.15 4.21 -0.05
C ASN A 244 0.92 5.50 0.76
N GLY A 245 0.27 5.39 1.90
CA GLY A 245 0.03 6.50 2.83
C GLY A 245 -0.09 6.05 4.28
N ASP A 246 -0.08 7.00 5.20
CA ASP A 246 -0.51 6.79 6.57
C ASP A 246 -2.01 7.14 6.75
N SER A 247 -2.51 7.04 7.97
CA SER A 247 -3.92 7.35 8.25
C SER A 247 -4.32 8.78 7.86
N ASN A 248 -3.40 9.74 7.89
CA ASN A 248 -3.66 11.11 7.46
C ASN A 248 -3.80 11.17 5.93
N ASP A 249 -2.93 10.49 5.18
CA ASP A 249 -3.05 10.39 3.73
C ASP A 249 -4.39 9.76 3.31
N TYR A 250 -4.84 8.74 4.04
CA TYR A 250 -6.12 8.07 3.77
C TYR A 250 -7.32 8.95 4.13
N LEU A 251 -7.24 9.70 5.25
CA LEU A 251 -8.24 10.68 5.62
C LEU A 251 -8.34 11.79 4.56
N GLU A 252 -7.20 12.32 4.11
CA GLU A 252 -7.13 13.33 3.05
C GLU A 252 -7.79 12.82 1.76
N GLN A 253 -7.46 11.60 1.32
CA GLN A 253 -8.08 11.03 0.13
C GLN A 253 -9.58 10.77 0.31
N THR A 254 -10.01 10.36 1.49
CA THR A 254 -11.42 10.16 1.82
C THR A 254 -12.21 11.46 1.70
N VAL A 255 -11.69 12.54 2.30
CA VAL A 255 -12.26 13.90 2.17
C VAL A 255 -12.28 14.34 0.70
N LYS A 256 -11.19 14.12 -0.06
CA LYS A 256 -11.16 14.45 -1.50
C LYS A 256 -12.24 13.72 -2.28
N LYS A 257 -12.44 12.42 -2.06
CA LYS A 257 -13.47 11.63 -2.77
C LYS A 257 -14.87 12.06 -2.39
N TRP A 258 -15.10 12.37 -1.12
CA TRP A 258 -16.38 12.92 -0.64
C TRP A 258 -16.69 14.27 -1.31
N LEU A 259 -15.77 15.23 -1.28
CA LEU A 259 -15.94 16.55 -1.92
C LEU A 259 -16.06 16.47 -3.46
N GLN A 260 -15.59 15.39 -4.07
CA GLN A 260 -15.80 15.08 -5.48
C GLN A 260 -17.18 14.49 -5.78
N LYS A 261 -18.03 14.29 -4.76
CA LYS A 261 -19.34 13.63 -4.86
C LYS A 261 -19.26 12.26 -5.54
N LYS A 262 -18.23 11.48 -5.19
CA LYS A 262 -18.08 10.11 -5.70
C LYS A 262 -19.14 9.19 -5.09
N ASP A 263 -19.44 8.09 -5.79
CA ASP A 263 -20.34 7.04 -5.31
C ASP A 263 -21.74 7.56 -4.94
N LYS A 264 -22.21 7.33 -3.70
CA LYS A 264 -23.53 7.73 -3.20
C LYS A 264 -23.50 8.96 -2.29
N VAL A 265 -22.49 9.81 -2.42
CA VAL A 265 -22.43 11.07 -1.68
C VAL A 265 -23.62 11.95 -2.06
N THR A 266 -24.55 12.16 -1.12
CA THR A 266 -25.78 12.94 -1.32
C THR A 266 -25.60 14.43 -1.03
N GLY A 267 -24.59 14.80 -0.24
CA GLY A 267 -24.31 16.16 0.18
C GLY A 267 -22.87 16.35 0.63
N THR A 268 -22.38 17.58 0.45
CA THR A 268 -21.04 18.01 0.85
C THR A 268 -21.14 19.24 1.74
N THR A 269 -21.96 19.19 2.79
CA THR A 269 -22.08 20.27 3.79
C THR A 269 -21.33 19.94 5.07
N TRP A 270 -21.12 20.93 5.95
CA TRP A 270 -20.58 20.67 7.28
C TRP A 270 -21.54 19.83 8.13
N ASP A 271 -22.86 19.99 7.99
CA ASP A 271 -23.81 19.13 8.69
C ASP A 271 -23.73 17.67 8.23
N ASP A 272 -23.44 17.40 6.95
CA ASP A 272 -23.18 16.04 6.47
C ASP A 272 -21.91 15.46 7.10
N LEU A 273 -20.85 16.25 7.19
CA LEU A 273 -19.61 15.84 7.86
C LEU A 273 -19.85 15.56 9.36
N ILE A 274 -20.53 16.47 10.07
CA ILE A 274 -20.85 16.32 11.49
C ILE A 274 -21.68 15.04 11.72
N ARG A 275 -22.68 14.79 10.88
CA ARG A 275 -23.51 13.57 10.96
C ARG A 275 -22.68 12.31 10.73
N ALA A 276 -21.78 12.33 9.75
CA ALA A 276 -20.89 11.22 9.47
C ALA A 276 -19.91 10.96 10.63
N VAL A 277 -19.30 12.00 11.20
CA VAL A 277 -18.42 11.88 12.37
C VAL A 277 -19.16 11.33 13.60
N LYS A 278 -20.41 11.75 13.86
CA LYS A 278 -21.21 11.15 14.94
C LYS A 278 -21.43 9.65 14.74
N SER A 279 -21.65 9.22 13.51
CA SER A 279 -21.91 7.81 13.20
C SER A 279 -20.68 6.90 13.38
N THR A 280 -19.46 7.47 13.44
CA THR A 280 -18.25 6.70 13.81
C THR A 280 -18.09 6.55 15.33
N GLY A 281 -18.99 7.14 16.13
CA GLY A 281 -18.89 7.15 17.60
C GLY A 281 -18.14 8.36 18.17
N GLU A 282 -17.54 9.19 17.32
CA GLU A 282 -16.73 10.37 17.68
C GLU A 282 -17.61 11.60 17.99
N ASN A 283 -18.55 11.45 18.93
CA ASN A 283 -19.53 12.50 19.28
C ASN A 283 -18.86 13.80 19.77
N ALA A 284 -17.78 13.68 20.54
CA ALA A 284 -17.04 14.84 21.04
C ALA A 284 -16.39 15.64 19.90
N ALA A 285 -15.78 14.94 18.93
CA ALA A 285 -15.23 15.58 17.74
C ALA A 285 -16.34 16.26 16.92
N ALA A 286 -17.49 15.60 16.75
CA ALA A 286 -18.62 16.17 16.00
C ALA A 286 -19.16 17.48 16.61
N GLU A 287 -19.30 17.57 17.94
CA GLU A 287 -19.70 18.83 18.58
C GLU A 287 -18.62 19.90 18.44
N LYS A 288 -17.34 19.52 18.54
CA LYS A 288 -16.23 20.46 18.34
C LYS A 288 -16.17 21.01 16.91
N ILE A 289 -16.45 20.19 15.90
CA ILE A 289 -16.59 20.64 14.50
C ILE A 289 -17.70 21.70 14.40
N ARG A 290 -18.87 21.44 14.99
CA ARG A 290 -19.99 22.39 15.00
C ARG A 290 -19.59 23.74 15.61
N ASP A 291 -18.81 23.72 16.69
CA ASP A 291 -18.34 24.94 17.35
C ASP A 291 -17.27 25.69 16.55
N ILE A 292 -16.38 24.97 15.84
CA ILE A 292 -15.35 25.56 14.97
C ILE A 292 -15.99 26.25 13.76
N VAL A 293 -16.93 25.57 13.11
CA VAL A 293 -17.61 26.06 11.89
C VAL A 293 -18.48 27.27 12.17
N LYS A 294 -19.10 27.36 13.37
CA LYS A 294 -19.86 28.56 13.79
C LYS A 294 -18.99 29.80 14.04
N LYS A 295 -17.69 29.62 14.27
CA LYS A 295 -16.74 30.71 14.56
C LYS A 295 -16.09 31.28 13.30
N HIS A 296 -16.16 30.54 12.19
CA HIS A 296 -15.74 30.98 10.86
C HIS A 296 -16.90 31.65 10.14
#